data_AF-A0A7S2K1D3-F1
#
_entry.id   AF-A0A7S2K1D3-F1
#
_cell.length_a   1.000
_cell.length_b   1.000
_cell.length_c   1.000
_cell.angle_alpha   90.00
_cell.angle_beta   90.00
_cell.angle_gamma   90.00
#
_symmetry.space_group_name_H-M   'P 1'
#
loop_
_entity.id
_entity.type
_entity.pdbx_description
1 polymer ?
#
loop_
_entity_poly.entity_id
_entity_poly.type
_entity_poly.pdbx_seq_one_letter_code
_entity_poly.pdbx_strand_id
1 'polypeptide(L)'
;FWATQVKSKLQELHGSGFKIVVFTNQLGVSKGKVKLVDMQSKLDAVQAALDVPLVAMVFTADDRYRKPLVGSWKLLESAYNSDVPVSKAGSFFCGDAAGRAPPAVKKKDFSAADLRFALNVGIDFQTPEEMFLAQPQRYERAKFDFDPRGLGASPKPFPLPASEG
;
A
#
# COMPACT_ATOMS: atom_id res chain seq x y z
N PHE A 1 9.63 17.64 3.82
CA PHE A 1 8.48 16.73 4.12
C PHE A 1 7.23 17.55 4.36
N TRP A 2 6.04 16.96 4.26
CA TRP A 2 4.76 17.66 4.47
C TRP A 2 4.49 17.98 5.96
N ALA A 3 5.03 17.15 6.87
CA ALA A 3 5.02 17.34 8.32
C ALA A 3 6.44 17.19 8.88
N THR A 4 6.74 17.87 9.99
CA THR A 4 8.08 17.87 10.61
C THR A 4 8.40 16.54 11.30
N GLN A 5 7.37 15.80 11.72
CA GLN A 5 7.47 14.53 12.44
C GLN A 5 7.87 13.34 11.54
N VAL A 6 7.80 13.49 10.22
CA VAL A 6 8.04 12.38 9.27
C VAL A 6 9.44 11.79 9.45
N LYS A 7 10.47 12.64 9.55
CA LYS A 7 11.85 12.19 9.67
C LYS A 7 12.07 11.43 10.99
N SER A 8 11.76 12.06 12.12
CA SER A 8 11.98 11.46 13.43
C SER A 8 11.20 10.15 13.60
N LYS A 9 9.96 10.08 13.11
CA LYS A 9 9.15 8.86 13.22
C LYS A 9 9.71 7.69 12.41
N LEU A 10 10.22 7.94 11.20
CA LEU A 10 10.83 6.89 10.38
C LEU A 10 12.17 6.42 10.95
N GLN A 11 12.94 7.33 11.54
CA GLN A 11 14.17 6.98 12.27
C GLN A 11 13.86 6.15 13.53
N GLU A 12 12.84 6.51 14.30
CA GLU A 12 12.36 5.74 15.47
C GLU A 12 11.95 4.32 15.07
N LEU A 13 11.15 4.18 14.01
CA LEU A 13 10.71 2.87 13.50
C LEU A 13 11.90 2.04 13.04
N HIS A 14 12.82 2.63 12.28
CA HIS A 14 14.03 1.93 11.87
C HIS A 14 14.86 1.46 13.06
N GLY A 15 15.08 2.32 14.06
CA GLY A 15 15.77 1.98 15.30
C GLY A 15 15.05 0.90 16.14
N SER A 16 13.73 0.76 15.96
CA SER A 16 12.91 -0.29 16.58
C SER A 16 12.89 -1.61 15.78
N GLY A 17 13.72 -1.72 14.72
CA GLY A 17 13.85 -2.93 13.92
C GLY A 17 12.94 -3.01 12.69
N PHE A 18 12.19 -1.94 12.38
CA PHE A 18 11.38 -1.93 11.16
C PHE A 18 12.26 -1.72 9.91
N LYS A 19 11.94 -2.48 8.87
CA LYS A 19 12.40 -2.18 7.52
C LYS A 19 11.51 -1.12 6.89
N ILE A 20 12.12 -0.03 6.41
CA ILE A 20 11.38 1.04 5.74
C ILE A 20 11.25 0.71 4.25
N VAL A 21 10.00 0.55 3.79
CA VAL A 21 9.68 0.24 2.39
C VAL A 21 8.67 1.25 1.83
N VAL A 22 8.94 1.77 0.64
CA VAL A 22 8.06 2.69 -0.08
C VAL A 22 7.42 1.95 -1.25
N PHE A 23 6.09 1.87 -1.26
CA PHE A 23 5.29 1.34 -2.36
C PHE A 23 4.59 2.50 -3.10
N THR A 24 4.95 2.76 -4.37
CA THR A 24 4.40 3.92 -5.11
C THR A 24 3.86 3.56 -6.50
N ASN A 25 2.62 3.99 -6.78
CA ASN A 25 1.94 3.80 -8.07
C ASN A 25 2.30 4.96 -9.02
N GLN A 26 3.05 4.70 -10.11
CA GLN A 26 3.68 5.72 -10.95
C GLN A 26 3.43 5.49 -12.45
N LEU A 27 2.15 5.40 -12.82
CA LEU A 27 1.70 5.21 -14.21
C LEU A 27 2.14 6.35 -15.15
N GLY A 28 2.53 7.51 -14.61
CA GLY A 28 3.12 8.59 -15.40
C GLY A 28 4.41 8.19 -16.11
N VAL A 29 5.15 7.21 -15.58
CA VAL A 29 6.41 6.75 -16.18
C VAL A 29 6.16 5.99 -17.48
N SER A 30 5.30 4.96 -17.48
CA SER A 30 4.95 4.24 -18.73
C SER A 30 4.25 5.12 -19.75
N LYS A 31 3.54 6.16 -19.31
CA LYS A 31 2.90 7.16 -20.17
C LYS A 31 3.84 8.25 -20.68
N GLY A 32 5.14 8.18 -20.38
CA GLY A 32 6.15 9.15 -20.82
C GLY A 32 6.01 10.54 -20.19
N LYS A 33 5.17 10.71 -19.17
CA LYS A 33 4.93 11.98 -18.46
C LYS A 33 5.99 12.29 -17.40
N VAL A 34 6.67 11.25 -16.91
CA VAL A 34 7.70 11.34 -15.88
C VAL A 34 8.86 10.44 -16.29
N LYS A 35 10.10 10.95 -16.25
CA LYS A 35 11.27 10.12 -16.52
C LYS A 35 11.62 9.29 -15.30
N LEU A 36 12.08 8.05 -15.52
CA LEU A 36 12.49 7.17 -14.43
C LEU A 36 13.68 7.75 -13.63
N VAL A 37 14.60 8.45 -14.32
CA VAL A 37 15.75 9.11 -13.68
C VAL A 37 15.31 10.20 -12.69
N ASP A 38 14.30 11.00 -13.02
CA ASP A 38 13.79 12.05 -12.14
C ASP A 38 13.14 11.45 -10.88
N MET A 39 12.55 10.27 -11.03
CA MET A 39 11.96 9.52 -9.93
C MET A 39 13.04 8.92 -9.02
N GLN A 40 14.09 8.36 -9.61
CA GLN A 40 15.24 7.83 -8.85
C GLN A 40 15.90 8.95 -8.04
N SER A 41 16.25 10.07 -8.68
CA SER A 41 16.85 11.22 -7.98
C SER A 41 15.98 11.75 -6.83
N LYS A 42 14.65 11.72 -6.98
CA LYS A 42 13.73 12.10 -5.89
C LYS A 42 13.76 11.10 -4.74
N LEU A 43 13.79 9.80 -5.03
CA LEU A 43 13.86 8.76 -4.01
C LEU A 43 15.20 8.84 -3.25
N ASP A 44 16.31 9.05 -3.97
CA ASP A 44 17.63 9.22 -3.37
C ASP A 44 17.67 10.45 -2.45
N ALA A 45 17.09 11.57 -2.89
CA ALA A 45 16.98 12.77 -2.06
C ALA A 45 16.10 12.55 -0.81
N VAL A 46 15.00 11.79 -0.93
CA VAL A 46 14.18 11.41 0.22
C VAL A 46 14.98 10.53 1.19
N GLN A 47 15.67 9.52 0.69
CA GLN A 47 16.48 8.62 1.51
C GLN A 47 17.57 9.40 2.26
N ALA A 48 18.30 10.28 1.57
CA ALA A 48 19.32 11.13 2.17
C ALA A 48 18.73 12.08 3.25
N ALA A 49 17.54 12.63 3.00
CA ALA A 49 16.89 13.50 3.97
C ALA A 49 16.39 12.75 5.22
N LEU A 50 15.89 11.52 5.05
CA LEU A 50 15.43 10.66 6.14
C LEU A 50 16.58 10.05 6.96
N ASP A 51 17.71 9.80 6.31
CA ASP A 51 18.89 9.17 6.91
C ASP A 51 18.57 7.79 7.50
N VAL A 52 17.87 6.96 6.72
CA VAL A 52 17.55 5.55 7.05
C VAL A 52 17.68 4.67 5.79
N PRO A 53 18.06 3.39 5.92
CA PRO A 53 17.98 2.42 4.83
C PRO A 53 16.54 2.28 4.33
N LEU A 54 16.36 2.34 3.01
CA LEU A 54 15.04 2.37 2.38
C LEU A 54 15.01 1.48 1.14
N VAL A 55 13.94 0.71 0.98
CA VAL A 55 13.62 0.01 -0.27
C VAL A 55 12.46 0.73 -0.94
N ALA A 56 12.66 1.21 -2.17
CA ALA A 56 11.60 1.82 -2.95
C ALA A 56 11.16 0.89 -4.08
N MET A 57 9.86 0.56 -4.12
CA MET A 57 9.22 -0.20 -5.19
C MET A 57 8.29 0.73 -5.98
N VAL A 58 8.65 0.95 -7.25
CA VAL A 58 7.99 1.89 -8.16
C VAL A 58 7.19 1.14 -9.22
N PHE A 59 5.86 1.22 -9.17
CA PHE A 59 4.97 0.50 -10.09
C PHE A 59 4.60 1.37 -11.28
N THR A 60 5.28 1.17 -12.40
CA THR A 60 5.18 2.00 -13.60
C THR A 60 4.07 1.56 -14.56
N ALA A 61 3.52 0.35 -14.41
CA ALA A 61 2.48 -0.22 -15.24
C ALA A 61 1.17 -0.51 -14.48
N ASP A 62 0.12 -0.84 -15.23
CA ASP A 62 -1.13 -1.34 -14.69
C ASP A 62 -1.11 -2.88 -14.70
N ASP A 63 -0.43 -3.45 -13.70
CA ASP A 63 -0.18 -4.89 -13.61
C ASP A 63 -0.34 -5.40 -12.17
N ARG A 64 0.01 -6.67 -11.95
CA ARG A 64 -0.11 -7.35 -10.65
C ARG A 64 0.67 -6.70 -9.50
N TYR A 65 1.64 -5.83 -9.78
CA TYR A 65 2.44 -5.14 -8.77
C TYR A 65 1.80 -3.84 -8.30
N ARG A 66 0.86 -3.29 -9.09
CA ARG A 66 0.16 -2.04 -8.79
C ARG A 66 -0.83 -2.22 -7.64
N LYS A 67 -0.77 -1.32 -6.65
CA LYS A 67 -1.76 -1.28 -5.56
C LYS A 67 -3.16 -1.06 -6.13
N PRO A 68 -4.20 -1.80 -5.67
CA PRO A 68 -4.24 -2.57 -4.42
C PRO A 68 -3.84 -4.06 -4.51
N LEU A 69 -3.29 -4.52 -5.64
CA LEU A 69 -2.87 -5.92 -5.79
C LEU A 69 -1.61 -6.21 -4.97
N VAL A 70 -1.45 -7.47 -4.56
CA VAL A 70 -0.40 -7.89 -3.61
C VAL A 70 0.90 -8.35 -4.26
N GLY A 71 1.04 -8.27 -5.59
CA GLY A 71 2.21 -8.81 -6.28
C GLY A 71 3.52 -8.17 -5.82
N SER A 72 3.50 -6.89 -5.48
CA SER A 72 4.67 -6.17 -4.96
C SER A 72 5.02 -6.55 -3.53
N TRP A 73 4.03 -6.83 -2.68
CA TRP A 73 4.27 -7.39 -1.35
C TRP A 73 4.92 -8.78 -1.44
N LYS A 74 4.41 -9.65 -2.30
CA LYS A 74 4.99 -10.98 -2.53
C LYS A 74 6.44 -10.89 -3.00
N LEU A 75 6.73 -9.92 -3.87
CA LEU A 75 8.09 -9.65 -4.34
C LEU A 75 9.00 -9.17 -3.20
N LEU A 76 8.50 -8.32 -2.30
CA LEU A 76 9.22 -7.90 -1.09
C LEU A 76 9.59 -9.12 -0.25
N GLU A 77 8.62 -9.96 0.08
CA GLU A 77 8.83 -11.18 0.88
C GLU A 77 9.84 -12.14 0.22
N SER A 78 9.72 -12.36 -1.09
CA SER A 78 10.50 -13.40 -1.79
C SER A 78 11.91 -12.98 -2.21
N ALA A 79 12.16 -11.69 -2.42
CA ALA A 79 13.40 -11.23 -3.07
C ALA A 79 14.07 -10.05 -2.37
N TYR A 80 13.32 -9.29 -1.56
CA TYR A 80 13.83 -8.06 -0.95
C TYR A 80 13.71 -8.07 0.56
N ASN A 81 13.66 -9.24 1.21
CA ASN A 81 13.71 -9.35 2.66
C ASN A 81 14.78 -10.29 3.20
N SER A 82 15.82 -10.56 2.41
CA SER A 82 17.01 -11.32 2.85
C SER A 82 16.66 -12.68 3.49
N ASP A 83 15.67 -13.36 2.92
CA ASP A 83 15.12 -14.64 3.41
C ASP A 83 14.58 -14.61 4.86
N VAL A 84 14.41 -13.42 5.44
CA VAL A 84 13.75 -13.24 6.73
C VAL A 84 12.24 -13.20 6.50
N PRO A 85 11.44 -14.06 7.14
CA PRO A 85 9.99 -14.00 7.02
C PRO A 85 9.43 -12.67 7.55
N VAL A 86 8.53 -12.03 6.80
CA VAL A 86 7.86 -10.81 7.23
C VAL A 86 6.71 -11.14 8.19
N SER A 87 6.75 -10.60 9.40
CA SER A 87 5.62 -10.71 10.33
C SER A 87 4.51 -9.74 9.90
N LYS A 88 3.41 -10.26 9.35
CA LYS A 88 2.24 -9.44 8.98
C LYS A 88 1.61 -8.76 10.20
N ALA A 89 1.48 -9.47 11.32
CA ALA A 89 0.94 -8.92 12.57
C ALA A 89 1.83 -7.81 13.16
N GLY A 90 3.14 -7.85 12.89
CA GLY A 90 4.09 -6.80 13.27
C GLY A 90 4.29 -5.74 12.20
N SER A 91 3.57 -5.79 11.08
CA SER A 91 3.72 -4.87 9.95
C SER A 91 2.49 -3.99 9.79
N PHE A 92 2.70 -2.81 9.24
CA PHE A 92 1.62 -1.90 8.88
C PHE A 92 1.96 -1.13 7.60
N PHE A 93 0.93 -0.61 6.94
CA PHE A 93 1.04 0.25 5.77
C PHE A 93 0.55 1.65 6.10
N CYS A 94 1.33 2.67 5.75
CA CYS A 94 0.93 4.07 5.84
C CYS A 94 0.68 4.65 4.44
N GLY A 95 -0.52 5.18 4.20
CA GLY A 95 -0.87 5.76 2.89
C GLY A 95 -2.04 6.73 2.94
N ASP A 96 -2.06 7.70 2.03
CA ASP A 96 -3.09 8.74 1.97
C ASP A 96 -4.35 8.29 1.21
N ALA A 97 -4.23 7.28 0.33
CA ALA A 97 -5.36 6.74 -0.42
C ALA A 97 -6.21 5.77 0.43
N ALA A 98 -6.90 6.34 1.41
CA ALA A 98 -7.75 5.64 2.37
C ALA A 98 -9.25 5.65 2.01
N GLY A 99 -9.62 6.33 0.92
CA GLY A 99 -11.03 6.45 0.50
C GLY A 99 -11.86 7.41 1.36
N ARG A 100 -11.22 8.30 2.13
CA ARG A 100 -11.89 9.28 2.98
C ARG A 100 -12.74 10.25 2.15
N ALA A 101 -13.84 10.69 2.72
CA ALA A 101 -14.73 11.69 2.12
C ALA A 101 -15.12 12.75 3.18
N PRO A 102 -15.65 13.92 2.78
CA PRO A 102 -16.23 14.85 3.73
C PRO A 102 -17.28 14.18 4.63
N PRO A 103 -17.37 14.53 5.92
CA PRO A 103 -16.64 15.60 6.59
C PRO A 103 -15.25 15.22 7.13
N ALA A 104 -14.80 13.96 6.98
CA ALA A 104 -13.51 13.51 7.54
C ALA A 104 -12.31 14.23 6.92
N VAL A 105 -12.38 14.54 5.63
CA VAL A 105 -11.38 15.30 4.87
C VAL A 105 -12.06 16.40 4.06
N LYS A 106 -11.33 17.50 3.80
CA LYS A 106 -11.86 18.62 3.00
C LYS A 106 -12.20 18.23 1.56
N LYS A 107 -11.35 17.40 0.96
CA LYS A 107 -11.51 16.86 -0.39
C LYS A 107 -11.47 15.35 -0.31
N LYS A 108 -12.42 14.69 -0.96
CA LYS A 108 -12.47 13.23 -1.06
C LYS A 108 -11.12 12.69 -1.58
N ASP A 109 -10.61 11.64 -0.94
CA ASP A 109 -9.42 10.93 -1.38
C ASP A 109 -9.61 10.45 -2.82
N PHE A 110 -8.55 10.54 -3.63
CA PHE A 110 -8.60 10.14 -5.04
C PHE A 110 -8.96 8.64 -5.20
N SER A 111 -8.52 7.81 -4.26
CA SER A 111 -8.79 6.37 -4.25
C SER A 111 -8.71 5.79 -2.84
N ALA A 112 -9.04 4.51 -2.71
CA ALA A 112 -8.81 3.71 -1.50
C ALA A 112 -7.69 2.66 -1.71
N ALA A 113 -6.76 2.91 -2.63
CA ALA A 113 -5.79 1.91 -3.09
C ALA A 113 -4.82 1.46 -1.99
N ASP A 114 -4.44 2.36 -1.07
CA ASP A 114 -3.50 2.06 0.01
C ASP A 114 -4.16 1.23 1.10
N LEU A 115 -5.37 1.66 1.53
CA LEU A 115 -6.18 0.89 2.47
C LEU A 115 -6.47 -0.51 1.93
N ARG A 116 -6.90 -0.62 0.67
CA ARG A 116 -7.19 -1.91 0.04
C ARG A 116 -5.93 -2.78 -0.14
N PHE A 117 -4.78 -2.17 -0.40
CA PHE A 117 -3.51 -2.90 -0.44
C PHE A 117 -3.20 -3.53 0.92
N ALA A 118 -3.27 -2.76 2.01
CA ALA A 118 -3.05 -3.26 3.36
C ALA A 118 -4.01 -4.40 3.72
N LEU A 119 -5.31 -4.25 3.39
CA LEU A 119 -6.32 -5.28 3.60
C LEU A 119 -6.06 -6.55 2.79
N ASN A 120 -5.69 -6.42 1.52
CA ASN A 120 -5.40 -7.58 0.66
C ASN A 120 -4.14 -8.33 1.11
N VAL A 121 -3.15 -7.62 1.65
CA VAL A 121 -1.96 -8.22 2.25
C VAL A 121 -2.30 -8.88 3.60
N GLY A 122 -3.19 -8.28 4.37
CA GLY A 122 -3.54 -8.67 5.73
C GLY A 122 -2.61 -8.05 6.79
N ILE A 123 -2.29 -6.76 6.64
CA ILE A 123 -1.49 -5.96 7.57
C ILE A 123 -2.29 -4.77 8.08
N ASP A 124 -1.85 -4.17 9.18
CA ASP A 124 -2.48 -2.96 9.70
C ASP A 124 -2.35 -1.78 8.74
N PHE A 125 -3.26 -0.82 8.85
CA PHE A 125 -3.29 0.38 8.03
C PHE A 125 -3.36 1.64 8.91
N GLN A 126 -2.63 2.68 8.51
CA GLN A 126 -2.68 4.01 9.09
C GLN A 126 -2.66 5.06 7.97
N THR A 127 -3.33 6.19 8.16
CA THR A 127 -3.12 7.36 7.32
C THR A 127 -1.88 8.15 7.79
N PRO A 128 -1.34 9.07 6.96
CA PRO A 128 -0.24 9.92 7.39
C PRO A 128 -0.56 10.77 8.63
N GLU A 129 -1.79 11.23 8.76
CA GLU A 129 -2.25 12.00 9.94
C GLU A 129 -2.29 11.13 11.20
N GLU A 130 -2.74 9.87 11.07
CA GLU A 130 -2.72 8.90 12.18
C GLU A 130 -1.28 8.59 12.61
N MET A 131 -0.40 8.27 11.66
CA MET A 131 0.96 7.83 11.93
C MET A 131 1.89 8.95 12.41
N PHE A 132 1.87 10.10 11.75
CA PHE A 132 2.87 11.16 11.97
C PHE A 132 2.36 12.29 12.86
N LEU A 133 1.05 12.52 12.93
CA LEU A 133 0.46 13.61 13.72
C LEU A 133 -0.33 13.11 14.93
N ALA A 134 -0.45 11.79 15.12
CA ALA A 134 -1.32 11.19 16.13
C ALA A 134 -2.76 11.74 16.08
N GLN A 135 -3.24 12.10 14.88
CA GLN A 135 -4.57 12.63 14.66
C GLN A 135 -5.50 11.50 14.19
N PRO A 136 -6.45 11.05 15.03
CA PRO A 136 -7.38 10.00 14.66
C PRO A 136 -8.19 10.40 13.43
N GLN A 137 -8.31 9.49 12.47
CA GLN A 137 -9.11 9.70 11.27
C GLN A 137 -10.34 8.78 11.31
N ARG A 138 -11.46 9.25 10.76
CA ARG A 138 -12.70 8.47 10.66
C ARG A 138 -12.99 8.12 9.22
N TYR A 139 -12.91 6.83 8.89
CA TYR A 139 -13.25 6.31 7.57
C TYR A 139 -13.65 4.84 7.65
N GLU A 140 -14.44 4.41 6.67
CA GLU A 140 -14.91 3.03 6.60
C GLU A 140 -13.78 2.12 6.11
N ARG A 141 -13.18 1.36 7.02
CA ARG A 141 -12.04 0.47 6.71
C ARG A 141 -12.45 -0.80 5.97
N ALA A 142 -13.67 -1.28 6.16
CA ALA A 142 -14.11 -2.59 5.67
C ALA A 142 -15.51 -2.58 5.03
N LYS A 143 -15.95 -1.41 4.52
CA LYS A 143 -17.20 -1.32 3.78
C LYS A 143 -16.90 -1.19 2.30
N PHE A 144 -17.51 -2.08 1.51
CA PHE A 144 -17.35 -2.13 0.07
C PHE A 144 -18.73 -2.26 -0.56
N ASP A 145 -18.96 -1.55 -1.67
CA ASP A 145 -20.13 -1.80 -2.51
C ASP A 145 -20.11 -3.24 -3.07
N PHE A 146 -18.90 -3.75 -3.29
CA PHE A 146 -18.63 -5.13 -3.68
C PHE A 146 -17.38 -5.65 -2.96
N ASP A 147 -17.52 -6.74 -2.21
CA ASP A 147 -16.41 -7.41 -1.52
C ASP A 147 -16.11 -8.76 -2.19
N PRO A 148 -14.98 -8.90 -2.90
CA PRO A 148 -14.63 -10.14 -3.58
C PRO A 148 -14.39 -11.31 -2.61
N ARG A 149 -14.18 -11.06 -1.31
CA ARG A 149 -14.02 -12.12 -0.29
C ARG A 149 -15.32 -12.87 -0.03
N GLY A 150 -16.46 -12.27 -0.37
CA GLY A 150 -17.78 -12.92 -0.31
C GLY A 150 -18.11 -13.76 -1.55
N LEU A 151 -17.30 -13.69 -2.61
CA LEU A 151 -17.52 -14.51 -3.80
C LEU A 151 -17.42 -16.00 -3.45
N GLY A 152 -18.37 -16.80 -3.94
CA GLY A 152 -18.36 -18.24 -3.71
C GLY A 152 -18.73 -18.67 -2.29
N ALA A 153 -19.25 -17.79 -1.44
CA ALA A 153 -19.77 -18.18 -0.13
C ALA A 153 -21.02 -19.08 -0.22
N SER A 154 -21.79 -18.98 -1.31
CA SER A 154 -22.95 -19.83 -1.61
C SER A 154 -23.12 -19.96 -3.13
N PRO A 155 -22.20 -20.65 -3.83
CA PRO A 155 -22.27 -20.75 -5.27
C PRO A 155 -23.42 -21.67 -5.66
N LYS A 156 -24.24 -21.24 -6.61
CA LYS A 156 -25.15 -22.18 -7.27
C LYS A 156 -24.31 -23.19 -8.05
N PRO A 157 -24.61 -24.49 -7.98
CA PRO A 157 -23.91 -25.48 -8.79
C PRO A 157 -24.08 -25.15 -10.28
N PHE A 158 -23.01 -25.35 -11.05
CA PHE A 158 -23.08 -25.25 -12.50
C PHE A 158 -23.88 -26.45 -13.01
N PRO A 159 -24.96 -26.25 -13.79
CA PRO A 159 -25.71 -27.37 -14.34
C PRO A 159 -24.81 -28.15 -15.30
N LEU A 160 -24.46 -29.38 -14.94
CA LEU A 160 -23.80 -30.31 -15.86
C LEU A 160 -24.86 -30.92 -16.77
N PRO A 161 -24.64 -31.00 -18.09
CA PRO A 161 -25.52 -31.79 -18.96
C PRO A 161 -25.53 -33.24 -18.47
N ALA A 162 -26.72 -33.86 -18.45
CA ALA A 162 -26.83 -35.28 -18.12
C ALA A 162 -25.97 -36.10 -19.08
N SER A 163 -25.20 -37.04 -18.57
CA SER A 163 -24.45 -37.98 -19.40
C SER A 163 -25.43 -38.75 -20.28
N GLU A 164 -25.31 -38.62 -21.60
CA GLU A 164 -26.03 -39.50 -22.53
C GLU A 164 -25.53 -40.94 -22.30
N GLY A 165 -26.45 -41.82 -21.94
CA GLY A 165 -26.21 -43.25 -21.74
C GLY A 165 -26.38 -44.05 -23.01
#